data_AF-A0AAU4B5T0-F1
#
_entry.id   AF-A0AAU4B5T0-F1
#
_cell.length_a   1.000
_cell.length_b   1.000
_cell.length_c   1.000
_cell.angle_alpha   90.00
_cell.angle_beta   90.00
_cell.angle_gamma   90.00
#
_symmetry.space_group_name_H-M   'P 1'
#
loop_
_entity.id
_entity.type
_entity.pdbx_description
1 polymer ?
#
loop_
_entity_poly.entity_id
_entity_poly.type
_entity_poly.pdbx_seq_one_letter_code
_entity_poly.pdbx_strand_id
1 'polypeptide(L)' 'MAGWLVRHVADYTRLSTEEIDRTAPLTGYGLDSVAALSLCGDIEDEFDLVVEPTVAWDHPTVDALVAYLLKELAPLPEGA' A
#
# COMPACT_ATOMS: atom_id res chain seq x y z
N MET A 1 2.92 3.39 -8.90
CA MET A 1 2.61 2.58 -7.71
C MET A 1 3.31 3.11 -6.46
N ALA A 2 4.63 2.93 -6.28
CA ALA A 2 5.31 3.37 -5.04
C ALA A 2 5.12 4.86 -4.72
N GLY A 3 5.28 5.76 -5.69
CA GLY A 3 5.07 7.20 -5.45
C GLY A 3 3.61 7.57 -5.14
N TRP A 4 2.65 6.80 -5.64
CA TRP A 4 1.22 7.00 -5.35
C TRP A 4 0.91 6.56 -3.92
N LEU A 5 1.41 5.40 -3.49
CA LEU A 5 1.26 4.89 -2.13
C LEU A 5 1.92 5.82 -1.11
N VAL A 6 3.16 6.26 -1.36
CA VAL A 6 3.85 7.21 -0.48
C VAL A 6 3.02 8.49 -0.30
N ARG A 7 2.39 8.98 -1.38
CA ARG A 7 1.57 10.19 -1.33
C ARG A 7 0.28 9.99 -0.54
N HIS A 8 -0.43 8.88 -0.74
CA HIS A 8 -1.64 8.57 0.02
C HIS A 8 -1.32 8.36 1.51
N VAL A 9 -0.28 7.59 1.81
CA VAL A 9 0.19 7.37 3.18
C VAL A 9 0.58 8.70 3.84
N ALA A 10 1.29 9.58 3.14
CA ALA A 10 1.64 10.91 3.63
C ALA A 10 0.40 11.74 3.95
N ASP A 11 -0.63 11.70 3.10
CA ASP A 11 -1.90 12.40 3.32
C ASP A 11 -2.62 11.87 4.58
N TYR A 12 -2.73 10.54 4.70
CA TYR A 12 -3.35 9.88 5.84
C TYR A 12 -2.62 10.12 7.17
N THR A 13 -1.29 10.14 7.16
CA THR A 13 -0.45 10.37 8.35
C THR A 13 -0.21 11.86 8.63
N ARG A 14 -0.65 12.75 7.73
CA ARG A 14 -0.34 14.19 7.74
C ARG A 14 1.15 14.49 7.78
N LEU A 15 1.96 13.61 7.20
CA LEU A 15 3.40 13.77 7.06
C LEU A 15 3.73 14.23 5.64
N SER A 16 4.96 14.69 5.46
CA SER A 16 5.47 14.95 4.10
C SER A 16 5.92 13.65 3.45
N THR A 17 5.77 13.54 2.13
CA THR A 17 6.26 12.36 1.37
C THR A 17 7.76 12.09 1.53
N GLU A 18 8.51 13.12 1.94
CA GLU A 18 9.95 13.04 2.25
C GLU A 18 10.23 12.38 3.62
N GLU A 19 9.27 12.42 4.55
CA GLU A 19 9.38 11.78 5.87
C GLU A 19 8.88 10.33 5.86
N ILE A 20 8.15 9.94 4.82
CA ILE A 20 7.69 8.57 4.61
C ILE A 20 8.83 7.73 4.06
N ASP A 21 9.44 6.92 4.92
CA ASP A 21 10.37 5.89 4.52
C ASP A 21 9.60 4.66 4.03
N ARG A 22 9.95 4.22 2.83
CA ARG A 22 9.29 3.11 2.13
C ARG A 22 9.58 1.77 2.78
N THR A 23 10.68 1.70 3.52
CA THR A 23 11.16 0.51 4.23
C THR A 23 10.76 0.51 5.70
N ALA A 24 10.26 1.64 6.21
CA ALA A 24 9.80 1.75 7.57
C ALA A 24 8.33 1.29 7.71
N PRO A 25 7.96 0.78 8.90
CA PRO A 25 6.60 0.36 9.17
C PRO A 25 5.65 1.56 9.27
N LEU A 26 4.55 1.52 8.50
CA LEU A 26 3.51 2.53 8.43
C LEU A 26 2.81 2.77 9.77
N THR A 27 2.69 1.73 10.59
CA THR A 27 2.18 1.81 11.96
C THR A 27 3.05 2.70 12.85
N GLY A 28 4.35 2.81 12.56
CA GLY A 28 5.27 3.71 13.25
C GLY A 28 4.98 5.19 12.98
N TYR A 29 4.36 5.50 11.83
CA TYR A 29 3.94 6.86 11.47
C TYR A 29 2.56 7.24 12.00
N GLY A 30 1.89 6.34 12.72
CA GLY A 30 0.53 6.56 13.20
C GLY A 30 -0.54 6.25 12.14
N LEU A 31 -0.24 5.40 11.16
CA LEU A 31 -1.27 4.92 10.23
C LEU A 31 -2.31 4.08 11.00
N ASP A 32 -3.53 4.59 11.09
CA ASP A 32 -4.66 3.90 11.72
C ASP A 32 -5.28 2.84 10.80
N SER A 33 -6.00 1.88 11.39
CA SER A 33 -6.70 0.82 10.64
C SER A 33 -7.68 1.37 9.59
N VAL A 34 -8.27 2.53 9.84
CA VAL A 34 -9.17 3.21 8.89
C VAL A 34 -8.38 3.72 7.68
N ALA A 35 -7.22 4.34 7.90
CA ALA A 35 -6.37 4.81 6.80
C ALA A 35 -5.85 3.65 5.95
N ALA A 36 -5.48 2.53 6.58
CA ALA A 36 -5.11 1.32 5.86
C ALA A 36 -6.27 0.75 5.02
N LEU A 37 -7.48 0.70 5.57
CA LEU A 37 -8.68 0.25 4.86
C LEU A 37 -9.04 1.17 3.69
N SER A 38 -8.98 2.49 3.89
CA SER A 38 -9.22 3.47 2.83
C SER A 38 -8.18 3.36 1.72
N LEU A 39 -6.89 3.24 2.08
CA LEU A 39 -5.82 3.01 1.12
C LEU A 39 -6.05 1.74 0.29
N CYS A 40 -6.50 0.64 0.91
CA CYS A 40 -6.83 -0.59 0.19
C CYS A 40 -7.97 -0.35 -0.80
N GLY A 41 -9.06 0.29 -0.39
CA GLY A 41 -10.17 0.62 -1.29
C GLY A 41 -9.75 1.53 -2.47
N ASP A 42 -8.90 2.52 -2.22
CA ASP A 42 -8.34 3.39 -3.28
C ASP A 42 -7.47 2.59 -4.27
N ILE A 43 -6.72 1.59 -3.78
CA ILE A 43 -5.90 0.69 -4.61
C ILE A 43 -6.80 -0.22 -5.45
N GLU A 44 -7.86 -0.78 -4.86
CA GLU A 44 -8.80 -1.65 -5.56
C GLU A 44 -9.48 -0.89 -6.72
N ASP A 45 -9.88 0.36 -6.50
CA ASP A 45 -10.51 1.21 -7.53
C ASP A 45 -9.50 1.66 -8.61
N GLU A 46 -8.29 2.07 -8.23
CA GLU A 46 -7.27 2.59 -9.17
C GLU A 46 -6.61 1.48 -10.00
N PHE A 47 -6.42 0.28 -9.42
CA PHE A 47 -5.68 -0.81 -10.07
C PHE A 47 -6.55 -2.00 -10.48
N ASP A 48 -7.86 -1.95 -10.23
CA ASP A 48 -8.82 -3.06 -10.46
C ASP A 48 -8.35 -4.36 -9.80
N LEU A 49 -7.83 -4.22 -8.57
CA LEU A 49 -7.32 -5.33 -7.75
C LEU A 49 -8.27 -5.62 -6.59
N VAL A 50 -8.08 -6.78 -5.94
CA VAL A 50 -8.72 -7.09 -4.66
C VAL A 50 -7.62 -7.16 -3.60
N VAL A 51 -7.68 -6.26 -2.61
CA VAL A 51 -6.64 -6.11 -1.60
C VAL A 51 -7.28 -6.13 -0.22
N GLU A 52 -6.95 -7.15 0.56
CA GLU A 52 -7.46 -7.23 1.92
C GLU A 52 -6.76 -6.21 2.83
N PRO A 53 -7.47 -5.55 3.75
CA PRO A 53 -6.84 -4.63 4.71
C PRO A 53 -5.76 -5.30 5.54
N THR A 54 -5.88 -6.61 5.80
CA THR A 54 -4.87 -7.42 6.51
C THR A 54 -3.49 -7.35 5.85
N VAL A 55 -3.39 -7.06 4.56
CA VAL A 55 -2.11 -6.86 3.86
C VAL A 55 -1.33 -5.67 4.44
N ALA A 56 -1.97 -4.62 4.97
CA ALA A 56 -1.22 -3.55 5.64
C ALA A 56 -0.57 -3.99 6.98
N TRP A 57 -1.00 -5.13 7.53
CA TRP A 57 -0.42 -5.74 8.74
C TRP A 57 0.64 -6.79 8.37
N ASP A 58 0.40 -7.57 7.32
CA ASP A 58 1.35 -8.56 6.79
C ASP A 58 2.54 -7.87 6.08
N HIS A 59 2.25 -6.73 5.45
CA HIS A 59 3.18 -5.89 4.70
C HIS A 59 3.14 -4.46 5.27
N PRO A 60 3.75 -4.23 6.44
CA PRO A 60 3.67 -2.94 7.11
C PRO A 60 4.47 -1.85 6.42
N THR A 61 5.07 -2.08 5.25
CA THR A 61 5.93 -1.12 4.55
C THR A 61 5.39 -0.82 3.16
N VAL A 62 5.66 0.38 2.65
CA VAL A 62 5.23 0.77 1.30
C VAL A 62 5.86 -0.14 0.25
N ASP A 63 7.12 -0.51 0.42
CA ASP A 63 7.82 -1.36 -0.55
C ASP A 63 7.21 -2.77 -0.60
N ALA A 64 6.82 -3.32 0.56
CA ALA A 64 6.16 -4.64 0.63
C ALA A 64 4.75 -4.60 0.00
N LEU A 65 3.98 -3.54 0.28
CA LEU A 65 2.69 -3.32 -0.38
C LEU A 65 2.84 -3.22 -1.89
N VAL A 66 3.77 -2.41 -2.38
CA VAL A 66 4.04 -2.27 -3.82
C VAL A 66 4.46 -3.60 -4.43
N ALA A 67 5.34 -4.36 -3.78
CA ALA A 67 5.76 -5.67 -4.26
C ALA A 67 4.58 -6.66 -4.35
N TYR A 68 3.69 -6.65 -3.34
CA TYR A 68 2.46 -7.44 -3.36
C TYR A 68 1.56 -7.06 -4.52
N LEU A 69 1.27 -5.76 -4.70
CA LEU A 69 0.42 -5.27 -5.79
C LEU A 69 1.01 -5.55 -7.17
N LEU A 70 2.32 -5.41 -7.34
CA LEU A 70 3.01 -5.75 -8.58
C LEU A 70 2.90 -7.23 -8.91
N LYS A 71 2.83 -8.09 -7.90
CA LYS A 71 2.67 -9.54 -8.07
C LYS A 71 1.23 -9.89 -8.46
N GLU A 72 0.23 -9.22 -7.88
CA GLU A 72 -1.18 -9.41 -8.24
C GLU A 72 -1.49 -8.83 -9.64
N LEU A 73 -0.88 -7.71 -10.01
CA LEU A 73 -0.98 -7.12 -11.35
C LEU A 73 -0.17 -7.87 -12.40
N ALA A 74 0.83 -8.65 -11.99
CA ALA A 74 1.52 -9.52 -12.91
C ALA A 74 0.54 -10.61 -13.34
N PRO A 75 0.19 -10.72 -14.63
CA PRO A 75 -0.66 -11.80 -15.07
C PRO A 75 0.02 -13.11 -14.68
N LEU A 76 -0.70 -13.98 -13.97
CA LEU A 76 -0.32 -15.38 -13.87
C LEU A 76 0.06 -15.83 -15.29
N PRO A 77 1.19 -16.52 -15.50
CA PRO A 77 1.45 -17.11 -16.80
C PRO A 77 0.32 -18.11 -17.07
N GLU A 78 -0.67 -17.68 -17.86
CA GLU A 78 -1.66 -18.56 -18.47
C GLU A 78 -0.90 -19.50 -19.40
N GLY A 79 -0.55 -20.68 -18.88
CA GLY A 79 0.02 -21.78 -19.65
C GLY A 79 1.42 -22.17 -19.21
N ALA A 80 1.47 -23.11 -18.26
CA ALA A 80 2.51 -24.13 -18.21
C ALA A 80 1.86 -25.49 -18.50
#